data_AF-A0A1V6SBZ3-F1
#
_entry.id   AF-A0A1V6SBZ3-F1
#
_cell.length_a   1.000
_cell.length_b   1.000
_cell.length_c   1.000
_cell.angle_alpha   90.00
_cell.angle_beta   90.00
_cell.angle_gamma   90.00
#
_symmetry.space_group_name_H-M   'P 1'
#
loop_
_entity.id
_entity.type
_entity.pdbx_description
1 polymer ?
#
loop_
_entity_poly.entity_id
_entity_poly.type
_entity_poly.pdbx_seq_one_letter_code
_entity_poly.pdbx_strand_id
1 'polypeptide(L)'
;MTSKIIVITGANTGIGLETVKALYQSDQHYHILLGGRSLEKAQQACRDVTTEAIQSTVEPFLVDIESDESIEAAFNQIAAKYDRIDCLINNAGASFDACIDHGITARQAWNKSWDVNVTGAHIMTTKFLPLLVKSQDPRLLFITSGLSSLEAASDPENPKNIIAPAGLPKALPFFGYRSAKAGLNMLMVEWSKLLRNDGVKVWAVAPGLLATSLGGNTELLKKLGAQDPKLGGETIRRVVEGKRDGDTGKVVRDYLSPIQPW
;
A
#
# COMPACT_ATOMS: atom_id res chain seq x y z
N MET A 1 -20.77 -17.88 -8.79
CA MET A 1 -19.66 -17.04 -9.30
C MET A 1 -18.42 -17.41 -8.51
N THR A 2 -17.24 -17.54 -9.12
CA THR A 2 -15.99 -17.77 -8.38
C THR A 2 -15.53 -16.49 -7.70
N SER A 3 -15.25 -16.53 -6.40
CA SER A 3 -14.74 -15.38 -5.65
C SER A 3 -13.41 -14.89 -6.22
N LYS A 4 -13.22 -13.57 -6.28
CA LYS A 4 -11.94 -12.96 -6.68
C LYS A 4 -10.92 -13.12 -5.54
N ILE A 5 -9.72 -13.59 -5.85
CA ILE A 5 -8.66 -13.81 -4.86
C ILE A 5 -7.81 -12.54 -4.74
N ILE A 6 -7.79 -11.93 -3.55
CA ILE A 6 -7.12 -10.66 -3.28
C ILE A 6 -5.97 -10.89 -2.30
N VAL A 7 -4.75 -10.54 -2.66
CA VAL A 7 -3.56 -10.62 -1.79
C VAL A 7 -3.21 -9.23 -1.31
N ILE A 8 -3.14 -9.03 0.01
CA ILE A 8 -2.85 -7.72 0.61
C ILE A 8 -1.70 -7.86 1.61
N THR A 9 -0.58 -7.15 1.38
CA THR A 9 0.55 -7.13 2.33
C THR A 9 0.34 -6.06 3.41
N GLY A 10 0.85 -6.29 4.63
CA GLY A 10 0.70 -5.33 5.74
C GLY A 10 -0.74 -5.08 6.15
N ALA A 11 -1.59 -6.10 6.03
CA ALA A 11 -3.04 -6.00 6.13
C ALA A 11 -3.62 -6.25 7.53
N ASN A 12 -2.76 -6.49 8.52
CA ASN A 12 -3.18 -6.74 9.90
C ASN A 12 -3.41 -5.46 10.73
N THR A 13 -3.21 -4.27 10.15
CA THR A 13 -3.43 -2.97 10.81
C THR A 13 -3.61 -1.83 9.80
N GLY A 14 -3.96 -0.64 10.29
CA GLY A 14 -4.02 0.59 9.51
C GLY A 14 -4.85 0.47 8.23
N ILE A 15 -4.37 1.08 7.15
CA ILE A 15 -5.08 1.14 5.85
C ILE A 15 -5.30 -0.26 5.27
N GLY A 16 -4.36 -1.17 5.44
CA GLY A 16 -4.49 -2.55 4.95
C GLY A 16 -5.66 -3.28 5.60
N LEU A 17 -5.81 -3.16 6.92
CA LEU A 17 -6.95 -3.76 7.63
C LEU A 17 -8.27 -3.11 7.23
N GLU A 18 -8.31 -1.79 7.09
CA GLU A 18 -9.52 -1.10 6.62
C GLU A 18 -9.88 -1.48 5.18
N THR A 19 -8.88 -1.77 4.34
CA THR A 19 -9.10 -2.32 2.98
C THR A 19 -9.72 -3.71 3.05
N VAL A 20 -9.21 -4.58 3.93
CA VAL A 20 -9.79 -5.92 4.16
C VAL A 20 -11.25 -5.79 4.58
N LYS A 21 -11.56 -4.94 5.57
CA LYS A 21 -12.93 -4.72 6.05
C LYS A 21 -13.85 -4.23 4.93
N ALA A 22 -13.41 -3.22 4.17
CA ALA A 22 -14.20 -2.65 3.08
C ALA A 22 -14.49 -3.70 1.99
N LEU A 23 -13.49 -4.49 1.59
CA LEU A 23 -13.67 -5.58 0.63
C LEU A 23 -14.58 -6.69 1.19
N TYR A 24 -14.38 -7.07 2.46
CA TYR A 24 -15.15 -8.11 3.11
C TYR A 24 -16.64 -7.76 3.19
N GLN A 25 -16.97 -6.49 3.42
CA GLN A 25 -18.33 -5.94 3.48
C GLN A 25 -18.93 -5.56 2.12
N SER A 26 -18.21 -5.76 1.01
CA SER A 26 -18.70 -5.46 -0.33
C SER A 26 -19.77 -6.47 -0.80
N ASP A 27 -20.64 -6.03 -1.71
CA ASP A 27 -21.57 -6.91 -2.44
C ASP A 27 -20.84 -7.86 -3.41
N GLN A 28 -19.57 -7.60 -3.75
CA GLN A 28 -18.74 -8.52 -4.53
C GLN A 28 -18.12 -9.62 -3.65
N HIS A 29 -17.95 -10.82 -4.23
CA HIS A 29 -17.46 -11.98 -3.50
C HIS A 29 -15.93 -12.06 -3.59
N TYR A 30 -15.26 -11.93 -2.45
CA TYR A 30 -13.80 -11.99 -2.36
C TYR A 30 -13.33 -13.16 -1.49
N HIS A 31 -12.18 -13.70 -1.87
CA HIS A 31 -11.33 -14.49 -0.97
C HIS A 31 -10.08 -13.65 -0.68
N ILE A 32 -9.96 -13.16 0.55
CA ILE A 32 -8.94 -12.18 0.93
C ILE A 32 -7.81 -12.87 1.69
N LEU A 33 -6.63 -12.87 1.11
CA LEU A 33 -5.38 -13.30 1.74
C LEU A 33 -4.78 -12.09 2.48
N LEU A 34 -4.85 -12.11 3.81
CA LEU A 34 -4.39 -11.05 4.71
C LEU A 34 -2.94 -11.32 5.13
N GLY A 35 -2.00 -10.60 4.53
CA GLY A 35 -0.57 -10.75 4.78
C GLY A 35 -0.08 -9.89 5.94
N GLY A 36 0.75 -10.46 6.82
CA GLY A 36 1.43 -9.71 7.87
C GLY A 36 2.70 -10.42 8.38
N ARG A 37 3.57 -9.64 9.03
CA ARG A 37 4.86 -10.12 9.58
C ARG A 37 4.75 -10.99 10.83
N SER A 38 3.62 -10.89 11.54
CA SER A 38 3.30 -11.74 12.67
C SER A 38 2.02 -12.48 12.34
N LEU A 39 2.13 -13.80 12.29
CA LEU A 39 1.00 -14.67 11.97
C LEU A 39 -0.09 -14.52 13.03
N GLU A 40 0.27 -14.34 14.30
CA GLU A 40 -0.66 -14.16 15.41
C GLU A 40 -1.49 -12.89 15.22
N LYS A 41 -0.85 -11.77 14.85
CA LYS A 41 -1.53 -10.50 14.57
C LYS A 41 -2.40 -10.59 13.32
N ALA A 42 -1.94 -11.30 12.28
CA ALA A 42 -2.73 -11.54 11.07
C ALA A 42 -3.99 -12.38 11.38
N GLN A 43 -3.85 -13.46 12.16
CA GLN A 43 -4.96 -14.28 12.61
C GLN A 43 -5.96 -13.50 13.47
N GLN A 44 -5.48 -12.64 14.36
CA GLN A 44 -6.36 -11.76 15.14
C GLN A 44 -7.12 -10.79 14.22
N ALA A 45 -6.44 -10.15 13.28
CA ALA A 45 -7.08 -9.26 12.32
C ALA A 45 -8.16 -9.97 11.47
N CYS A 46 -7.93 -11.23 11.06
CA CYS A 46 -8.97 -12.02 10.39
C CYS A 46 -10.20 -12.21 11.28
N ARG A 47 -10.02 -12.55 12.56
CA ARG A 47 -11.14 -12.70 13.51
C ARG A 47 -11.92 -11.39 13.67
N ASP A 48 -11.23 -10.26 13.77
CA ASP A 48 -11.84 -8.95 13.97
C ASP A 48 -12.67 -8.49 12.75
N VAL A 49 -12.41 -9.02 11.56
CA VAL A 49 -13.16 -8.72 10.31
C VAL A 49 -14.45 -9.53 10.21
N THR A 50 -14.52 -10.70 10.84
CA THR A 50 -15.55 -11.72 10.57
C THR A 50 -16.96 -11.44 11.12
N THR A 51 -17.25 -10.25 11.65
CA THR A 51 -18.49 -10.07 12.44
C THR A 51 -19.75 -9.78 11.62
N GLU A 52 -19.69 -9.39 10.34
CA GLU A 52 -20.90 -8.87 9.64
C GLU A 52 -21.06 -9.16 8.13
N ALA A 53 -20.22 -9.97 7.47
CA ALA A 53 -20.41 -10.29 6.03
C ALA A 53 -20.67 -11.77 5.76
N ILE A 54 -21.57 -12.02 4.80
CA ILE A 54 -22.14 -13.35 4.51
C ILE A 54 -21.43 -14.06 3.33
N GLN A 55 -20.72 -13.32 2.47
CA GLN A 55 -20.31 -13.81 1.14
C GLN A 55 -18.79 -13.85 0.89
N SER A 56 -18.02 -12.98 1.55
CA SER A 56 -16.56 -12.95 1.42
C SER A 56 -15.88 -13.80 2.50
N THR A 57 -14.65 -14.23 2.23
CA THR A 57 -13.83 -15.00 3.18
C THR A 57 -12.48 -14.31 3.36
N VAL A 58 -11.87 -14.50 4.53
CA VAL A 58 -10.55 -13.95 4.85
C VAL A 58 -9.70 -15.02 5.52
N GLU A 59 -8.47 -15.23 5.03
CA GLU A 59 -7.48 -16.09 5.70
C GLU A 59 -6.13 -15.36 5.83
N PRO A 60 -5.40 -15.58 6.94
CA PRO A 60 -4.12 -14.95 7.15
C PRO A 60 -3.00 -15.69 6.41
N PHE A 61 -1.96 -14.96 5.98
CA PHE A 61 -0.68 -15.56 5.60
C PHE A 61 0.50 -14.77 6.19
N LEU A 62 1.58 -15.49 6.47
CA LEU A 62 2.81 -14.90 6.99
C LEU A 62 3.63 -14.35 5.82
N VAL A 63 3.99 -13.06 5.89
CA VAL A 63 4.94 -12.47 4.96
C VAL A 63 5.68 -11.32 5.61
N ASP A 64 7.01 -11.39 5.56
CA ASP A 64 7.89 -10.24 5.73
C ASP A 64 8.41 -9.79 4.38
N ILE A 65 8.01 -8.59 3.97
CA ILE A 65 8.41 -8.03 2.69
C ILE A 65 9.87 -7.55 2.69
N GLU A 66 10.54 -7.55 3.85
CA GLU A 66 11.99 -7.29 3.98
C GLU A 66 12.82 -8.60 3.89
N SER A 67 12.19 -9.77 3.62
CA SER A 67 12.88 -11.07 3.49
C SER A 67 12.44 -11.83 2.24
N ASP A 68 13.39 -12.09 1.35
CA ASP A 68 13.18 -12.88 0.14
C ASP A 68 12.70 -14.30 0.46
N GLU A 69 13.26 -14.93 1.51
CA GLU A 69 12.85 -16.26 1.97
C GLU A 69 11.41 -16.26 2.47
N SER A 70 10.99 -15.19 3.15
CA SER A 70 9.60 -15.05 3.62
C SER A 70 8.63 -14.87 2.45
N ILE A 71 8.99 -14.05 1.45
CA ILE A 71 8.19 -13.87 0.23
C ILE A 71 8.11 -15.18 -0.56
N GLU A 72 9.21 -15.92 -0.68
CA GLU A 72 9.27 -17.23 -1.33
C GLU A 72 8.34 -18.24 -0.64
N ALA A 73 8.42 -18.33 0.70
CA ALA A 73 7.57 -19.22 1.49
C ALA A 73 6.09 -18.86 1.35
N ALA A 74 5.75 -17.57 1.40
CA ALA A 74 4.38 -17.07 1.21
C ALA A 74 3.84 -17.44 -0.18
N PHE A 75 4.65 -17.25 -1.23
CA PHE A 75 4.28 -17.66 -2.59
C PHE A 75 4.02 -19.16 -2.68
N ASN A 76 4.93 -19.99 -2.17
CA ASN A 76 4.80 -21.45 -2.25
C ASN A 76 3.54 -21.93 -1.52
N GLN A 77 3.23 -21.35 -0.36
CA GLN A 77 2.00 -21.65 0.38
C GLN A 77 0.74 -21.29 -0.42
N ILE A 78 0.72 -20.12 -1.06
CA ILE A 78 -0.44 -19.62 -1.82
C ILE A 78 -0.59 -20.40 -3.14
N ALA A 79 0.50 -20.59 -3.89
CA ALA A 79 0.51 -21.31 -5.16
C ALA A 79 0.13 -22.80 -5.02
N ALA A 80 0.36 -23.40 -3.84
CA ALA A 80 -0.09 -24.77 -3.54
C ALA A 80 -1.62 -24.88 -3.39
N LYS A 81 -2.31 -23.79 -3.03
CA LYS A 81 -3.77 -23.76 -2.82
C LYS A 81 -4.53 -23.13 -4.00
N TYR A 82 -3.93 -22.14 -4.64
CA TYR A 82 -4.59 -21.29 -5.63
C TYR A 82 -3.77 -21.24 -6.91
N ASP A 83 -4.41 -21.54 -8.04
CA ASP A 83 -3.78 -21.47 -9.37
C ASP A 83 -3.57 -20.03 -9.84
N ARG A 84 -4.36 -19.07 -9.32
CA ARG A 84 -4.30 -17.66 -9.69
C ARG A 84 -4.53 -16.74 -8.49
N ILE A 85 -4.18 -15.47 -8.66
CA ILE A 85 -4.70 -14.37 -7.86
C ILE A 85 -5.29 -13.31 -8.80
N ASP A 86 -6.34 -12.61 -8.37
CA ASP A 86 -7.02 -11.61 -9.20
C ASP A 86 -6.56 -10.18 -8.89
N CYS A 87 -6.05 -9.95 -7.66
CA CYS A 87 -5.53 -8.66 -7.27
C CYS A 87 -4.35 -8.81 -6.30
N LEU A 88 -3.26 -8.11 -6.57
CA LEU A 88 -2.15 -7.91 -5.63
C LEU A 88 -2.12 -6.46 -5.16
N ILE A 89 -2.25 -6.26 -3.85
CA ILE A 89 -2.20 -4.95 -3.20
C ILE A 89 -0.92 -4.89 -2.35
N ASN A 90 0.09 -4.21 -2.89
CA ASN A 90 1.32 -3.85 -2.18
C ASN A 90 1.03 -2.70 -1.21
N ASN A 91 0.44 -3.04 -0.05
CA ASN A 91 0.05 -2.09 0.99
C ASN A 91 1.11 -1.91 2.08
N ALA A 92 1.92 -2.94 2.36
CA ALA A 92 2.98 -2.84 3.35
C ALA A 92 3.90 -1.63 3.08
N GLY A 93 4.13 -0.83 4.11
CA GLY A 93 4.83 0.44 4.01
C GLY A 93 5.08 1.04 5.38
N ALA A 94 6.15 1.81 5.52
CA ALA A 94 6.54 2.42 6.78
C ALA A 94 7.33 3.72 6.55
N SER A 95 7.31 4.60 7.56
CA SER A 95 8.17 5.78 7.63
C SER A 95 9.14 5.59 8.79
N PHE A 96 10.42 5.87 8.56
CA PHE A 96 11.48 5.71 9.56
C PHE A 96 12.20 7.02 9.88
N ASP A 97 11.78 8.14 9.28
CA ASP A 97 12.39 9.46 9.51
C ASP A 97 12.38 9.85 11.00
N ALA A 98 11.26 9.62 11.70
CA ALA A 98 11.14 9.89 13.14
C ALA A 98 12.04 9.00 14.02
N CYS A 99 12.50 7.85 13.50
CA CYS A 99 13.40 6.97 14.23
C CYS A 99 14.83 7.51 14.30
N ILE A 100 15.18 8.48 13.46
CA ILE A 100 16.52 9.12 13.48
C ILE A 100 16.80 9.75 14.85
N ASP A 101 15.80 10.41 15.42
CA ASP A 101 15.86 11.02 16.75
C ASP A 101 15.85 9.97 17.88
N HIS A 102 15.64 8.69 17.56
CA HIS A 102 15.51 7.57 18.50
C HIS A 102 16.62 6.53 18.31
N GLY A 103 17.75 6.91 17.71
CA GLY A 103 19.00 6.14 17.77
C GLY A 103 19.38 5.35 16.51
N ILE A 104 18.61 5.45 15.41
CA ILE A 104 19.11 4.98 14.10
C ILE A 104 19.74 6.14 13.32
N THR A 105 20.76 5.85 12.52
CA THR A 105 21.35 6.87 11.64
C THR A 105 20.38 7.25 10.51
N ALA A 106 20.54 8.45 9.96
CA ALA A 106 19.80 8.87 8.77
C ALA A 106 19.95 7.87 7.60
N ARG A 107 21.15 7.33 7.38
CA ARG A 107 21.39 6.31 6.36
C ARG A 107 20.56 5.04 6.58
N GLN A 108 20.49 4.55 7.82
CA GLN A 108 19.68 3.38 8.17
C GLN A 108 18.18 3.64 7.95
N ALA A 109 17.69 4.81 8.37
CA ALA A 109 16.29 5.21 8.17
C ALA A 109 15.91 5.27 6.68
N TRP A 110 16.79 5.85 5.85
CA TRP A 110 16.60 5.92 4.41
C TRP A 110 16.62 4.55 3.75
N ASN A 111 17.64 3.74 4.03
CA ASN A 111 17.75 2.39 3.47
C ASN A 111 16.51 1.56 3.83
N LYS A 112 16.07 1.60 5.10
CA LYS A 112 14.89 0.86 5.55
C LYS A 112 13.59 1.36 4.91
N SER A 113 13.48 2.67 4.67
CA SER A 113 12.33 3.24 3.95
C SER A 113 12.26 2.74 2.52
N TRP A 114 13.39 2.65 1.82
CA TRP A 114 13.45 2.12 0.46
C TRP A 114 13.22 0.61 0.41
N ASP A 115 13.82 -0.12 1.34
CA ASP A 115 13.69 -1.57 1.45
C ASP A 115 12.22 -1.99 1.59
N VAL A 116 11.51 -1.43 2.57
CA VAL A 116 10.09 -1.72 2.80
C VAL A 116 9.19 -1.18 1.68
N ASN A 117 9.31 0.10 1.31
CA ASN A 117 8.29 0.72 0.48
C ASN A 117 8.49 0.48 -1.02
N VAL A 118 9.70 0.15 -1.46
CA VAL A 118 10.05 0.02 -2.89
C VAL A 118 10.55 -1.38 -3.20
N THR A 119 11.64 -1.82 -2.56
CA THR A 119 12.26 -3.13 -2.85
C THR A 119 11.30 -4.26 -2.53
N GLY A 120 10.76 -4.32 -1.32
CA GLY A 120 9.82 -5.36 -0.91
C GLY A 120 8.57 -5.41 -1.78
N ALA A 121 8.01 -4.26 -2.18
CA ALA A 121 6.88 -4.20 -3.10
C ALA A 121 7.24 -4.71 -4.51
N HIS A 122 8.45 -4.40 -5.00
CA HIS A 122 8.96 -4.91 -6.26
C HIS A 122 9.13 -6.43 -6.22
N ILE A 123 9.85 -6.97 -5.22
CA ILE A 123 10.11 -8.40 -5.08
C ILE A 123 8.82 -9.19 -4.90
N MET A 124 7.90 -8.68 -4.06
CA MET A 124 6.57 -9.29 -3.88
C MET A 124 5.82 -9.38 -5.21
N THR A 125 5.81 -8.30 -5.99
CA THR A 125 5.16 -8.28 -7.32
C THR A 125 5.82 -9.26 -8.27
N THR A 126 7.15 -9.25 -8.39
CA THR A 126 7.92 -10.16 -9.23
C THR A 126 7.61 -11.62 -8.88
N LYS A 127 7.58 -11.95 -7.59
CA LYS A 127 7.33 -13.33 -7.15
C LYS A 127 5.91 -13.80 -7.43
N PHE A 128 4.91 -12.94 -7.22
CA PHE A 128 3.50 -13.29 -7.38
C PHE A 128 2.97 -13.13 -8.82
N LEU A 129 3.77 -12.54 -9.72
CA LEU A 129 3.40 -12.30 -11.10
C LEU A 129 2.87 -13.55 -11.83
N PRO A 130 3.48 -14.76 -11.70
CA PRO A 130 2.98 -15.97 -12.38
C PRO A 130 1.55 -16.38 -11.99
N LEU A 131 1.08 -16.00 -10.80
CA LEU A 131 -0.31 -16.21 -10.38
C LEU A 131 -1.23 -15.09 -10.86
N LEU A 132 -0.73 -13.85 -10.87
CA LEU A 132 -1.52 -12.68 -11.24
C LEU A 132 -1.90 -12.70 -12.72
N VAL A 133 -0.96 -13.00 -13.62
CA VAL A 133 -1.20 -12.98 -15.09
C VAL A 133 -2.18 -14.07 -15.56
N LYS A 134 -2.54 -15.02 -14.70
CA LYS A 134 -3.57 -16.03 -14.98
C LYS A 134 -5.00 -15.53 -14.72
N SER A 135 -5.16 -14.38 -14.07
CA SER A 135 -6.48 -13.79 -13.88
C SER A 135 -7.07 -13.27 -15.19
N GLN A 136 -8.39 -13.30 -15.28
CA GLN A 136 -9.13 -12.71 -16.40
C GLN A 136 -9.34 -11.19 -16.23
N ASP A 137 -9.14 -10.65 -15.03
CA ASP A 137 -9.20 -9.22 -14.73
C ASP A 137 -8.09 -8.86 -13.72
N PRO A 138 -6.80 -9.00 -14.09
CA PRO A 138 -5.69 -8.85 -13.16
C PRO A 138 -5.50 -7.39 -12.72
N ARG A 139 -5.37 -7.19 -11.41
CA ARG A 139 -5.19 -5.87 -10.79
C ARG A 139 -3.93 -5.83 -9.93
N LEU A 140 -3.11 -4.79 -10.11
CA LEU A 140 -1.90 -4.55 -9.34
C LEU A 140 -1.94 -3.15 -8.74
N LEU A 141 -1.95 -3.06 -7.42
CA LEU A 141 -2.05 -1.79 -6.70
C LEU A 141 -0.82 -1.59 -5.83
N PHE A 142 -0.25 -0.39 -5.88
CA PHE A 142 0.78 0.08 -4.96
C PHE A 142 0.23 1.18 -4.07
N ILE A 143 0.25 1.00 -2.75
CA ILE A 143 -0.24 2.03 -1.83
C ILE A 143 0.87 3.06 -1.61
N THR A 144 0.73 4.21 -2.27
CA THR A 144 1.67 5.34 -2.22
C THR A 144 1.24 6.38 -1.19
N SER A 145 1.62 7.63 -1.36
CA SER A 145 1.26 8.75 -0.48
C SER A 145 0.99 10.02 -1.28
N GLY A 146 0.18 10.93 -0.71
CA GLY A 146 0.04 12.30 -1.21
C GLY A 146 1.37 13.06 -1.33
N LEU A 147 2.37 12.64 -0.54
CA LEU A 147 3.67 13.29 -0.47
C LEU A 147 4.65 12.86 -1.57
N SER A 148 4.25 11.95 -2.47
CA SER A 148 5.10 11.40 -3.53
C SER A 148 5.09 12.20 -4.84
N SER A 149 4.23 13.23 -4.95
CA SER A 149 4.19 14.11 -6.12
C SER A 149 5.33 15.13 -6.10
N LEU A 150 6.16 15.10 -7.15
CA LEU A 150 7.21 16.08 -7.41
C LEU A 150 6.65 17.46 -7.73
N GLU A 151 5.59 17.53 -8.53
CA GLU A 151 4.88 18.76 -8.86
C GLU A 151 4.36 19.43 -7.58
N ALA A 152 3.58 18.70 -6.77
CA ALA A 152 3.07 19.24 -5.52
C ALA A 152 4.17 19.55 -4.51
N ALA A 153 5.31 18.84 -4.55
CA ALA A 153 6.45 19.07 -3.65
C ALA A 153 7.32 20.27 -4.04
N SER A 154 7.32 20.66 -5.32
CA SER A 154 8.10 21.77 -5.86
C SER A 154 7.28 23.06 -6.02
N ASP A 155 5.96 22.98 -5.91
CA ASP A 155 5.07 24.13 -5.96
C ASP A 155 5.31 25.09 -4.78
N PRO A 156 5.83 26.32 -5.01
CA PRO A 156 6.05 27.30 -3.94
C PRO A 156 4.75 27.85 -3.36
N GLU A 157 3.63 27.76 -4.08
CA GLU A 157 2.32 28.24 -3.64
C GLU A 157 1.58 27.20 -2.78
N ASN A 158 2.06 25.95 -2.73
CA ASN A 158 1.49 24.93 -1.89
C ASN A 158 1.78 25.25 -0.41
N PRO A 159 0.76 25.54 0.42
CA PRO A 159 0.96 25.95 1.81
C PRO A 159 1.56 24.86 2.70
N LYS A 160 1.64 23.61 2.21
CA LYS A 160 2.29 22.49 2.90
C LYS A 160 3.80 22.45 2.65
N ASN A 161 4.31 23.18 1.66
CA ASN A 161 5.74 23.27 1.37
C ASN A 161 6.35 24.37 2.24
N ILE A 162 6.92 23.97 3.38
CA ILE A 162 7.59 24.89 4.30
C ILE A 162 8.97 25.24 3.74
N ILE A 163 9.16 26.50 3.30
CA ILE A 163 10.46 27.01 2.88
C ILE A 163 11.26 27.42 4.11
N ALA A 164 12.31 26.67 4.43
CA ALA A 164 13.14 26.93 5.59
C ALA A 164 14.05 28.15 5.40
N PRO A 165 14.17 29.06 6.39
CA PRO A 165 15.01 30.28 6.29
C PRO A 165 16.49 29.94 6.16
N ALA A 166 17.31 30.82 5.57
CA ALA A 166 18.75 30.60 5.43
C ALA A 166 19.44 30.28 6.77
N GLY A 167 20.44 29.38 6.75
CA GLY A 167 21.21 28.97 7.93
C GLY A 167 20.83 27.59 8.51
N LEU A 168 21.45 27.25 9.65
CA LEU A 168 21.21 26.03 10.42
C LEU A 168 20.56 26.37 11.78
N PRO A 169 19.76 25.46 12.36
CA PRO A 169 19.45 24.09 11.89
C PRO A 169 18.31 24.03 10.86
N LYS A 170 18.24 22.91 10.12
CA LYS A 170 17.16 22.60 9.17
C LYS A 170 16.44 21.33 9.61
N ALA A 171 15.12 21.39 9.73
CA ALA A 171 14.30 20.20 9.89
C ALA A 171 14.14 19.50 8.53
N LEU A 172 14.30 18.17 8.50
CA LEU A 172 14.17 17.35 7.29
C LEU A 172 13.05 16.30 7.44
N PRO A 173 11.80 16.71 7.75
CA PRO A 173 10.74 15.76 8.04
C PRO A 173 10.35 14.98 6.77
N PHE A 174 10.31 13.65 6.89
CA PHE A 174 9.82 12.72 5.86
C PHE A 174 10.63 12.67 4.56
N PHE A 175 11.88 13.15 4.52
CA PHE A 175 12.67 13.14 3.28
C PHE A 175 12.90 11.71 2.77
N GLY A 176 13.17 10.76 3.67
CA GLY A 176 13.33 9.35 3.32
C GLY A 176 12.03 8.74 2.81
N TYR A 177 10.93 8.95 3.56
CA TYR A 177 9.61 8.46 3.18
C TYR A 177 9.09 9.05 1.86
N ARG A 178 9.21 10.38 1.65
CA ARG A 178 8.82 11.07 0.40
C ARG A 178 9.56 10.51 -0.80
N SER A 179 10.88 10.41 -0.68
CA SER A 179 11.74 9.87 -1.75
C SER A 179 11.39 8.43 -2.08
N ALA A 180 11.19 7.57 -1.07
CA ALA A 180 10.79 6.19 -1.28
C ALA A 180 9.41 6.07 -1.93
N LYS A 181 8.41 6.88 -1.54
CA LYS A 181 7.08 6.85 -2.16
C LYS A 181 7.07 7.43 -3.59
N ALA A 182 7.95 8.38 -3.92
CA ALA A 182 8.19 8.78 -5.31
C ALA A 182 8.87 7.66 -6.12
N GLY A 183 9.83 6.94 -5.53
CA GLY A 183 10.41 5.73 -6.11
C GLY A 183 9.37 4.63 -6.38
N LEU A 184 8.42 4.44 -5.46
CA LEU A 184 7.29 3.53 -5.63
C LEU A 184 6.37 3.94 -6.79
N ASN A 185 6.16 5.24 -7.00
CA ASN A 185 5.41 5.73 -8.17
C ASN A 185 6.14 5.37 -9.47
N MET A 186 7.47 5.54 -9.52
CA MET A 186 8.26 5.13 -10.69
C MET A 186 8.17 3.62 -10.94
N LEU A 187 8.29 2.82 -9.87
CA LEU A 187 8.13 1.37 -9.95
C LEU A 187 6.75 0.97 -10.51
N MET A 188 5.69 1.66 -10.09
CA MET A 188 4.34 1.44 -10.61
C MET A 188 4.26 1.72 -12.12
N VAL A 189 4.88 2.81 -12.59
CA VAL A 189 4.94 3.15 -14.02
C VAL A 189 5.68 2.06 -14.82
N GLU A 190 6.81 1.54 -14.31
CA GLU A 190 7.53 0.44 -14.96
C GLU A 190 6.67 -0.82 -15.07
N TRP A 191 6.00 -1.23 -13.99
CA TRP A 191 5.07 -2.37 -14.03
C TRP A 191 3.89 -2.16 -14.96
N SER A 192 3.33 -0.94 -14.99
CA SER A 192 2.23 -0.60 -15.90
C SER A 192 2.62 -0.73 -17.38
N LYS A 193 3.87 -0.39 -17.73
CA LYS A 193 4.38 -0.57 -19.09
C LYS A 193 4.63 -2.04 -19.39
N LEU A 194 5.31 -2.73 -18.47
CA LEU A 194 5.74 -4.11 -18.65
C LEU A 194 4.55 -5.06 -18.83
N LEU A 195 3.49 -4.89 -18.03
CA LEU A 195 2.34 -5.80 -17.97
C LEU A 195 1.18 -5.39 -18.88
N ARG A 196 1.37 -4.36 -19.71
CA ARG A 196 0.30 -3.80 -20.55
C ARG A 196 -0.33 -4.85 -21.48
N ASN A 197 0.50 -5.69 -22.08
CA ASN A 197 0.04 -6.71 -23.03
C ASN A 197 -0.51 -7.96 -22.32
N ASP A 198 -0.21 -8.15 -21.04
CA ASP A 198 -0.83 -9.17 -20.18
C ASP A 198 -2.21 -8.74 -19.66
N GLY A 199 -2.66 -7.51 -20.00
CA GLY A 199 -3.95 -6.97 -19.56
C GLY A 199 -4.01 -6.58 -18.08
N VAL A 200 -2.87 -6.55 -17.38
CA VAL A 200 -2.82 -6.16 -15.96
C VAL A 200 -3.08 -4.67 -15.82
N LYS A 201 -4.12 -4.34 -15.04
CA LYS A 201 -4.41 -2.96 -14.69
C LYS A 201 -3.62 -2.58 -13.45
N VAL A 202 -2.80 -1.55 -13.57
CA VAL A 202 -1.86 -1.12 -12.54
C VAL A 202 -2.20 0.29 -12.04
N TRP A 203 -2.17 0.51 -10.73
CA TRP A 203 -2.30 1.85 -10.13
C TRP A 203 -1.35 2.05 -8.97
N ALA A 204 -1.04 3.31 -8.70
CA ALA A 204 -0.69 3.72 -7.36
C ALA A 204 -1.92 4.38 -6.71
N VAL A 205 -2.16 4.10 -5.43
CA VAL A 205 -3.27 4.69 -4.67
C VAL A 205 -2.70 5.54 -3.55
N ALA A 206 -3.04 6.82 -3.52
CA ALA A 206 -2.69 7.74 -2.44
C ALA A 206 -3.91 7.93 -1.53
N PRO A 207 -4.03 7.21 -0.40
CA PRO A 207 -5.27 7.16 0.39
C PRO A 207 -5.51 8.40 1.27
N GLY A 208 -4.52 9.28 1.40
CA GLY A 208 -4.61 10.54 2.15
C GLY A 208 -3.84 10.52 3.46
N LEU A 209 -3.94 11.62 4.21
CA LEU A 209 -3.40 11.70 5.56
C LEU A 209 -4.39 11.04 6.51
N LEU A 210 -4.11 9.81 6.93
CA LEU A 210 -5.02 9.00 7.73
C LEU A 210 -4.40 8.65 9.09
N ALA A 211 -5.23 8.67 10.14
CA ALA A 211 -4.80 8.49 11.52
C ALA A 211 -4.47 7.02 11.81
N THR A 212 -3.35 6.55 11.27
CA THR A 212 -2.85 5.18 11.44
C THR A 212 -1.60 5.15 12.30
N SER A 213 -1.10 3.97 12.65
CA SER A 213 0.17 3.79 13.36
C SER A 213 1.40 3.98 12.45
N LEU A 214 1.24 4.46 11.21
CA LEU A 214 2.33 4.70 10.26
C LEU A 214 3.35 5.70 10.86
N GLY A 215 4.55 5.22 11.21
CA GLY A 215 5.59 6.03 11.87
C GLY A 215 5.45 6.15 13.40
N GLY A 216 4.56 5.38 14.03
CA GLY A 216 4.53 5.17 15.49
C GLY A 216 3.85 6.27 16.33
N ASN A 217 3.27 7.32 15.74
CA ASN A 217 2.67 8.42 16.49
C ASN A 217 1.30 8.87 15.93
N THR A 218 0.25 8.11 16.26
CA THR A 218 -1.13 8.38 15.83
C THR A 218 -1.65 9.74 16.34
N GLU A 219 -1.21 10.20 17.51
CA GLU A 219 -1.61 11.50 18.07
C GLU A 219 -1.03 12.66 17.26
N LEU A 220 0.23 12.57 16.82
CA LEU A 220 0.84 13.54 15.93
C LEU A 220 0.06 13.61 14.61
N LEU A 221 -0.31 12.48 14.02
CA LEU A 221 -1.09 12.47 12.77
C LEU A 221 -2.45 13.15 12.96
N LYS A 222 -3.16 12.88 14.07
CA LYS A 222 -4.42 13.58 14.39
C LYS A 222 -4.23 15.09 14.49
N LYS A 223 -3.16 15.57 15.14
CA LYS A 223 -2.82 17.00 15.21
C LYS A 223 -2.52 17.61 13.84
N LEU A 224 -1.99 16.82 12.91
CA LEU A 224 -1.74 17.24 11.53
C LEU A 224 -3.00 17.17 10.63
N GLY A 225 -4.18 16.89 11.20
CA GLY A 225 -5.45 16.85 10.47
C GLY A 225 -5.76 15.51 9.80
N ALA A 226 -5.16 14.41 10.29
CA ALA A 226 -5.41 13.10 9.73
C ALA A 226 -6.88 12.66 9.89
N GLN A 227 -7.45 12.13 8.81
CA GLN A 227 -8.83 11.62 8.78
C GLN A 227 -8.92 10.16 9.23
N ASP A 228 -10.14 9.62 9.26
CA ASP A 228 -10.41 8.24 9.61
C ASP A 228 -9.78 7.25 8.58
N PRO A 229 -8.96 6.28 9.02
CA PRO A 229 -8.39 5.24 8.17
C PRO A 229 -9.38 4.48 7.28
N LYS A 230 -10.65 4.37 7.68
CA LYS A 230 -11.71 3.75 6.89
C LYS A 230 -11.83 4.34 5.48
N LEU A 231 -11.61 5.65 5.35
CA LEU A 231 -11.64 6.34 4.05
C LEU A 231 -10.58 5.79 3.08
N GLY A 232 -9.40 5.41 3.60
CA GLY A 232 -8.34 4.79 2.80
C GLY A 232 -8.75 3.40 2.30
N GLY A 233 -9.34 2.58 3.16
CA GLY A 233 -9.86 1.25 2.80
C GLY A 233 -10.93 1.34 1.71
N GLU A 234 -11.89 2.26 1.85
CA GLU A 234 -12.92 2.52 0.85
C GLU A 234 -12.36 3.03 -0.49
N THR A 235 -11.32 3.88 -0.45
CA THR A 235 -10.64 4.36 -1.66
C THR A 235 -10.02 3.18 -2.42
N ILE A 236 -9.32 2.29 -1.72
CA ILE A 236 -8.69 1.12 -2.33
C ILE A 236 -9.74 0.14 -2.86
N ARG A 237 -10.82 -0.12 -2.09
CA ARG A 237 -11.94 -0.95 -2.55
C ARG A 237 -12.53 -0.43 -3.86
N ARG A 238 -12.76 0.88 -4.00
CA ARG A 238 -13.29 1.47 -5.24
C ARG A 238 -12.39 1.20 -6.44
N VAL A 239 -11.07 1.19 -6.27
CA VAL A 239 -10.12 0.84 -7.34
C VAL A 239 -10.22 -0.65 -7.69
N VAL A 240 -10.27 -1.53 -6.69
CA VAL A 240 -10.46 -2.98 -6.88
C VAL A 240 -11.77 -3.29 -7.60
N GLU A 241 -12.84 -2.56 -7.30
CA GLU A 241 -14.17 -2.71 -7.90
C GLU A 241 -14.32 -2.01 -9.27
N GLY A 242 -13.24 -1.44 -9.81
CA GLY A 242 -13.18 -0.90 -11.17
C GLY A 242 -13.67 0.53 -11.35
N LYS A 243 -13.94 1.28 -10.27
CA LYS A 243 -14.34 2.70 -10.35
C LYS A 243 -13.25 3.62 -10.92
N ARG A 244 -12.01 3.11 -11.04
CA ARG A 244 -10.84 3.80 -11.58
C ARG A 244 -10.20 3.06 -12.76
N ASP A 245 -10.95 2.19 -13.45
CA ASP A 245 -10.41 1.43 -14.60
C ASP A 245 -9.87 2.34 -15.72
N GLY A 246 -10.53 3.47 -15.97
CA GLY A 246 -10.07 4.49 -16.92
C GLY A 246 -8.80 5.27 -16.50
N ASP A 247 -8.32 5.06 -15.28
CA ASP A 247 -7.17 5.74 -14.70
C ASP A 247 -5.96 4.80 -14.50
N THR A 248 -5.95 3.65 -15.17
CA THR A 248 -4.82 2.72 -15.19
C THR A 248 -3.51 3.44 -15.56
N GLY A 249 -2.44 3.13 -14.84
CA GLY A 249 -1.12 3.73 -14.99
C GLY A 249 -0.93 5.07 -14.28
N LYS A 250 -1.92 5.52 -13.47
CA LYS A 250 -1.88 6.80 -12.75
C LYS A 250 -1.84 6.61 -11.23
N VAL A 251 -1.55 7.71 -10.53
CA VAL A 251 -1.75 7.83 -9.08
C VAL A 251 -3.15 8.34 -8.81
N VAL A 252 -4.00 7.52 -8.19
CA VAL A 252 -5.41 7.86 -7.89
C VAL A 252 -5.61 8.19 -6.41
N ARG A 253 -6.56 9.09 -6.13
CA ARG A 253 -6.95 9.51 -4.77
C ARG A 253 -8.39 10.05 -4.76
N ASP A 254 -8.98 10.17 -3.58
CA ASP A 254 -10.36 10.66 -3.41
C ASP A 254 -10.46 12.02 -2.70
N TYR A 255 -9.36 12.77 -2.64
CA TYR A 255 -9.28 14.11 -2.06
C TYR A 255 -8.49 15.04 -2.98
N LEU A 256 -8.79 16.35 -2.89
CA LEU A 256 -8.24 17.43 -3.75
C LEU A 256 -8.58 17.28 -5.23
N SER A 257 -8.12 16.21 -5.87
CA SER A 257 -8.39 15.86 -7.28
C SER A 257 -8.32 14.35 -7.44
N PRO A 258 -9.08 13.74 -8.39
CA PRO A 258 -9.12 12.28 -8.55
C PRO A 258 -7.76 11.67 -8.96
N ILE A 259 -6.95 12.44 -9.68
CA ILE A 259 -5.59 12.09 -10.09
C ILE A 259 -4.61 12.99 -9.35
N GLN A 260 -3.62 12.37 -8.71
CA GLN A 260 -2.48 13.09 -8.17
C GLN A 260 -1.48 13.38 -9.30
N PRO A 261 -0.97 14.62 -9.41
CA PRO A 261 0.11 14.91 -10.34
C PRO A 261 1.39 14.16 -9.99
N TRP A 262 2.31 14.05 -10.95
CA TRP A 262 3.58 13.34 -10.72
C TRP A 262 4.49 14.05 -9.74
#